data_AF-A0A9P5L925-F1
#
_entry.id   AF-A0A9P5L925-F1
#
_cell.length_a   1.000
_cell.length_b   1.000
_cell.length_c   1.000
_cell.angle_alpha   90.00
_cell.angle_beta   90.00
_cell.angle_gamma   90.00
#
_symmetry.space_group_name_H-M   'P 1'
#
loop_
_entity.id
_entity.type
_entity.pdbx_description
1 polymer ?
#
loop_
_entity_poly.entity_id
_entity_poly.type
_entity_poly.pdbx_seq_one_letter_code
_entity_poly.pdbx_strand_id
1 'polypeptide(L)'
;MESGYQTLRRMKEAGLTPPPGRETATYRSLMAQPGLAGKRLAGIERPRLERPFRAELEQIEAEFNRSPTPDLLTRLKKLRFREKYDSEDNTTYLELIQDREALSKLPRHSPEFIAGDAAWNRKIMSLKKNTRKEFIMVRDNYHLFRQDPPSLLWDQRPYEPLAVRPDDFFPNVPCALLDFQPKAMHPLLRQTGAATSRAGDMSDVMLRFWFAHSLLPASKAMDGVWPGFGDLYDRCPSLRDPARGGSPLSDEGQICARAINQQQWGEVLEAFVEWPFRPSYAQLVGRLVDDHDHDDVDEAKSSAQGSVAAR
;
A
#
# COMPACT_ATOMS: atom_id res chain seq x y z
N MET A 1 -15.09 -1.02 2.31
CA MET A 1 -16.36 -1.66 2.71
C MET A 1 -16.14 -2.90 3.56
N GLU A 2 -15.44 -3.93 3.07
CA GLU A 2 -15.22 -5.21 3.79
C GLU A 2 -14.64 -5.03 5.22
N SER A 3 -13.55 -4.26 5.36
CA SER A 3 -12.98 -3.82 6.65
C SER A 3 -14.00 -3.19 7.62
N GLY A 4 -14.93 -2.40 7.08
CA GLY A 4 -16.03 -1.79 7.84
C GLY A 4 -16.97 -2.83 8.42
N TYR A 5 -17.43 -3.79 7.62
CA TYR A 5 -18.29 -4.87 8.12
C TYR A 5 -17.61 -5.74 9.16
N GLN A 6 -16.30 -6.01 9.01
CA GLN A 6 -15.54 -6.73 10.04
C GLN A 6 -15.44 -5.96 11.36
N THR A 7 -15.37 -4.63 11.29
CA THR A 7 -15.42 -3.75 12.45
C THR A 7 -16.81 -3.78 13.10
N LEU A 8 -17.88 -3.65 12.31
CA LEU A 8 -19.26 -3.71 12.82
C LEU A 8 -19.57 -5.06 13.49
N ARG A 9 -19.03 -6.16 12.97
CA ARG A 9 -19.14 -7.49 13.60
C ARG A 9 -18.53 -7.48 15.00
N ARG A 10 -17.30 -6.96 15.15
CA ARG A 10 -16.60 -6.88 16.43
C ARG A 10 -17.28 -5.94 17.41
N MET A 11 -17.79 -4.80 16.93
CA MET A 11 -18.62 -3.90 17.74
C MET A 11 -19.86 -4.62 18.28
N LYS A 12 -20.57 -5.36 17.42
CA LYS A 12 -21.76 -6.12 17.82
C LYS A 12 -21.43 -7.21 18.85
N GLU A 13 -20.34 -7.94 18.65
CA GLU A 13 -19.85 -8.96 19.59
C GLU A 13 -19.48 -8.35 20.96
N ALA A 14 -18.95 -7.11 20.97
CA ALA A 14 -18.62 -6.36 22.18
C ALA A 14 -19.80 -5.57 22.78
N GLY A 15 -21.00 -5.62 22.18
CA GLY A 15 -22.15 -4.83 22.62
C GLY A 15 -21.99 -3.31 22.44
N LEU A 16 -21.14 -2.88 21.49
CA LEU A 16 -20.84 -1.48 21.20
C LEU A 16 -21.69 -0.96 20.05
N THR A 17 -22.21 0.26 20.20
CA THR A 17 -22.87 1.02 19.14
C THR A 17 -22.36 2.46 19.14
N PRO A 18 -22.23 3.11 17.97
CA PRO A 18 -21.91 4.53 17.94
C PRO A 18 -22.97 5.34 18.69
N PRO A 19 -22.59 6.39 19.43
CA PRO A 19 -23.55 7.32 20.01
C PRO A 19 -24.43 7.97 18.94
N PRO A 20 -25.72 8.23 19.22
CA PRO A 20 -26.62 8.88 18.27
C PRO A 20 -26.08 10.22 17.78
N GLY A 21 -26.10 10.44 16.47
CA GLY A 21 -25.64 11.68 15.84
C GLY A 21 -24.11 11.83 15.75
N ARG A 22 -23.37 10.76 16.07
CA ARG A 22 -21.91 10.62 15.93
C ARG A 22 -21.53 9.54 14.93
N GLU A 23 -22.47 9.09 14.11
CA GLU A 23 -22.23 8.09 13.06
C GLU A 23 -21.46 8.69 11.88
N THR A 24 -20.36 8.04 11.50
CA THR A 24 -19.58 8.45 10.32
C THR A 24 -20.36 8.20 9.03
N ALA A 25 -19.95 8.87 7.94
CA ALA A 25 -20.48 8.58 6.60
C ALA A 25 -20.26 7.11 6.21
N THR A 26 -19.10 6.55 6.57
CA THR A 26 -18.77 5.13 6.38
C THR A 26 -19.72 4.22 7.14
N TYR A 27 -19.97 4.48 8.43
CA TYR A 27 -20.94 3.70 9.21
C TYR A 27 -22.33 3.71 8.57
N ARG A 28 -22.84 4.89 8.19
CA ARG A 28 -24.15 5.03 7.53
C ARG A 28 -24.20 4.26 6.20
N SER A 29 -23.15 4.33 5.40
CA SER A 29 -23.04 3.59 4.13
C SER A 29 -23.07 2.07 4.33
N LEU A 30 -22.39 1.56 5.36
CA LEU A 30 -22.41 0.13 5.70
C LEU A 30 -23.80 -0.33 6.16
N MET A 31 -24.46 0.46 7.02
CA MET A 31 -25.81 0.16 7.51
C MET A 31 -26.86 0.18 6.39
N ALA A 32 -26.65 0.99 5.35
CA ALA A 32 -27.53 1.04 4.18
C ALA A 32 -27.38 -0.18 3.24
N GLN A 33 -26.30 -0.97 3.36
CA GLN A 33 -25.99 -2.07 2.44
C GLN A 33 -25.71 -3.42 3.14
N PRO A 34 -26.58 -3.88 4.06
CA PRO A 34 -26.29 -5.04 4.91
C PRO A 34 -26.04 -6.34 4.12
N GLY A 35 -26.57 -6.45 2.89
CA GLY A 35 -26.35 -7.60 2.01
C GLY A 35 -24.91 -7.78 1.51
N LEU A 36 -24.00 -6.85 1.80
CA LEU A 36 -22.57 -6.98 1.52
C LEU A 36 -21.76 -7.51 2.72
N ALA A 37 -22.38 -7.60 3.91
CA ALA A 37 -21.71 -8.13 5.09
C ALA A 37 -21.29 -9.60 4.86
N GLY A 38 -20.05 -9.93 5.21
CA GLY A 38 -19.48 -11.28 5.03
C GLY A 38 -19.09 -11.64 3.59
N LYS A 39 -19.37 -10.78 2.60
CA LYS A 39 -18.92 -11.00 1.22
C LYS A 39 -17.48 -10.57 1.03
N ARG A 40 -16.75 -11.33 0.22
CA ARG A 40 -15.43 -10.97 -0.26
C ARG A 40 -15.58 -9.95 -1.39
N LEU A 41 -15.13 -8.71 -1.16
CA LEU A 41 -15.28 -7.61 -2.14
C LEU A 41 -13.96 -7.31 -2.82
N ALA A 42 -12.89 -7.13 -2.04
CA ALA A 42 -11.57 -6.83 -2.59
C ALA A 42 -11.03 -8.04 -3.38
N GLY A 43 -10.50 -7.81 -4.58
CA GLY A 43 -10.00 -8.86 -5.47
C GLY A 43 -11.10 -9.60 -6.25
N ILE A 44 -12.37 -9.22 -6.07
CA ILE A 44 -13.51 -9.70 -6.86
C ILE A 44 -14.03 -8.56 -7.75
N GLU A 45 -14.24 -7.39 -7.16
CA GLU A 45 -14.64 -6.20 -7.90
C GLU A 45 -13.42 -5.44 -8.42
N ARG A 46 -13.61 -4.69 -9.52
CA ARG A 46 -12.57 -3.82 -10.07
C ARG A 46 -12.16 -2.80 -9.00
N PRO A 47 -10.86 -2.58 -8.78
CA PRO A 47 -10.41 -1.53 -7.88
C PRO A 47 -10.97 -0.18 -8.34
N ARG A 48 -11.51 0.59 -7.41
CA ARG A 48 -11.97 1.95 -7.66
C ARG A 48 -10.96 2.91 -7.05
N LEU A 49 -10.28 3.63 -7.92
CA LEU A 49 -9.34 4.67 -7.52
C LEU A 49 -10.07 6.01 -7.50
N GLU A 50 -9.82 6.79 -6.44
CA GLU A 50 -10.33 8.16 -6.36
C GLU A 50 -9.62 9.03 -7.39
N ARG A 51 -10.42 9.73 -8.21
CA ARG A 51 -9.92 10.56 -9.31
C ARG A 51 -10.59 11.93 -9.27
N PRO A 52 -9.82 13.03 -9.36
CA PRO A 52 -10.40 14.37 -9.37
C PRO A 52 -11.45 14.58 -10.46
N PHE A 53 -11.26 13.95 -11.63
CA PHE A 53 -12.16 14.13 -12.77
C PHE A 53 -13.53 13.45 -12.60
N ARG A 54 -13.71 12.53 -11.63
CA ARG A 54 -14.98 11.82 -11.44
C ARG A 54 -16.08 12.75 -10.91
N ALA A 55 -15.74 13.61 -9.94
CA ALA A 55 -16.68 14.62 -9.43
C ALA A 55 -17.06 15.63 -10.54
N GLU A 56 -16.08 16.03 -11.35
CA GLU A 56 -16.34 16.88 -12.51
C GLU A 56 -17.23 16.18 -13.55
N LEU A 57 -17.00 14.89 -13.83
CA LEU A 57 -17.82 14.12 -14.76
C LEU A 57 -19.27 14.08 -14.30
N GLU A 58 -19.52 13.77 -13.02
CA GLU A 58 -20.88 13.75 -12.46
C GLU A 58 -21.57 15.12 -12.56
N GLN A 59 -20.84 16.20 -12.26
CA GLN A 59 -21.35 17.56 -12.39
C GLN A 59 -21.70 17.91 -13.84
N ILE A 60 -20.79 17.65 -14.78
CA ILE A 60 -20.98 17.95 -16.20
C ILE A 60 -22.09 17.09 -16.82
N GLU A 61 -22.25 15.84 -16.38
CA GLU A 61 -23.38 14.99 -16.80
C GLU A 61 -24.72 15.55 -16.32
N ALA A 62 -24.79 15.95 -15.04
CA ALA A 62 -25.99 16.57 -14.49
C ALA A 62 -26.33 17.89 -15.19
N GLU A 63 -25.32 18.72 -15.50
CA GLU A 63 -25.50 19.99 -16.22
C GLU A 63 -25.93 19.77 -17.67
N PHE A 64 -25.27 18.87 -18.40
CA PHE A 64 -25.63 18.54 -19.78
C PHE A 64 -27.05 18.00 -19.89
N ASN A 65 -27.50 17.18 -18.92
CA ASN A 65 -28.87 16.66 -18.90
C ASN A 65 -29.92 17.77 -18.65
N ARG A 66 -29.56 18.86 -17.96
CA ARG A 66 -30.45 20.01 -17.73
C ARG A 66 -30.46 20.96 -18.93
N SER A 67 -29.29 21.27 -19.47
CA SER A 67 -29.10 22.25 -20.55
C SER A 67 -28.00 21.79 -21.50
N PRO A 68 -28.33 21.00 -22.54
CA PRO A 68 -27.34 20.48 -23.48
C PRO A 68 -26.69 21.61 -24.30
N THR A 69 -25.37 21.76 -24.21
CA THR A 69 -24.59 22.68 -25.07
C THR A 69 -23.46 21.96 -25.80
N PRO A 70 -22.99 22.48 -26.96
CA PRO A 70 -21.86 21.88 -27.69
C PRO A 70 -20.55 21.82 -26.88
N ASP A 71 -20.32 22.81 -26.02
CA ASP A 71 -19.12 22.88 -25.17
C ASP A 71 -19.16 21.80 -24.07
N LEU A 72 -20.30 21.66 -23.39
CA LEU A 72 -20.52 20.59 -22.42
C LEU A 72 -20.40 19.22 -23.06
N LEU A 73 -20.95 19.02 -24.26
CA LEU A 73 -20.81 17.76 -25.00
C LEU A 73 -19.33 17.43 -25.28
N THR A 74 -18.54 18.43 -25.65
CA THR A 74 -17.11 18.26 -25.94
C THR A 74 -16.33 17.89 -24.68
N ARG A 75 -16.60 18.55 -23.54
CA ARG A 75 -15.96 18.23 -22.26
C ARG A 75 -16.39 16.85 -21.77
N LEU A 76 -17.68 16.53 -21.86
CA LEU A 76 -18.25 15.25 -21.47
C LEU A 76 -17.61 14.08 -22.24
N LYS A 77 -17.43 14.21 -23.56
CA LYS A 77 -16.74 13.21 -24.38
C LYS A 77 -15.31 12.95 -23.89
N LYS A 78 -14.56 14.01 -23.53
CA LYS A 78 -13.19 13.87 -22.99
C LYS A 78 -13.18 13.16 -21.64
N LEU A 79 -14.09 13.51 -20.74
CA LEU A 79 -14.19 12.92 -19.41
C LEU A 79 -14.60 11.44 -19.47
N ARG A 80 -15.60 11.09 -20.29
CA ARG A 80 -16.02 9.70 -20.53
C ARG A 80 -14.92 8.86 -21.18
N PHE A 81 -14.17 9.43 -22.12
CA PHE A 81 -13.00 8.76 -22.69
C PHE A 81 -11.99 8.44 -21.58
N ARG A 82 -11.67 9.40 -20.71
CA ARG A 82 -10.76 9.18 -19.58
C ARG A 82 -11.27 8.12 -18.60
N GLU A 83 -12.57 8.13 -18.28
CA GLU A 83 -13.20 7.10 -17.44
C GLU A 83 -13.09 5.70 -18.08
N LYS A 84 -13.27 5.60 -19.40
CA LYS A 84 -13.11 4.33 -20.12
C LYS A 84 -11.71 3.75 -19.94
N TYR A 85 -10.64 4.54 -20.15
CA TYR A 85 -9.26 4.08 -19.93
C TYR A 85 -9.01 3.69 -18.48
N ASP A 86 -9.48 4.47 -17.51
CA ASP A 86 -9.36 4.13 -16.09
C ASP A 86 -10.05 2.79 -15.79
N SER A 87 -11.20 2.52 -16.40
CA SER A 87 -11.92 1.25 -16.26
C SER A 87 -11.18 0.05 -16.90
N GLU A 88 -10.54 0.25 -18.06
CA GLU A 88 -9.71 -0.75 -18.73
C GLU A 88 -8.46 -1.09 -17.91
N ASP A 89 -7.77 -0.07 -17.37
CA ASP A 89 -6.62 -0.25 -16.47
C ASP A 89 -7.05 -0.99 -15.20
N ASN A 90 -8.16 -0.60 -14.57
CA ASN A 90 -8.69 -1.26 -13.37
C ASN A 90 -9.10 -2.73 -13.64
N THR A 91 -9.56 -3.06 -14.85
CA THR A 91 -9.83 -4.45 -15.25
C THR A 91 -8.53 -5.24 -15.31
N THR A 92 -7.51 -4.68 -15.94
CA THR A 92 -6.17 -5.28 -16.01
C THR A 92 -5.59 -5.51 -14.60
N TYR A 93 -5.76 -4.55 -13.68
CA TYR A 93 -5.31 -4.68 -12.30
C TYR A 93 -5.98 -5.85 -11.57
N LEU A 94 -7.29 -6.00 -11.73
CA LEU A 94 -8.04 -7.08 -11.12
C LEU A 94 -7.56 -8.45 -11.63
N GLU A 95 -7.40 -8.61 -12.94
CA GLU A 95 -6.88 -9.83 -13.54
C GLU A 95 -5.50 -10.18 -12.98
N LEU A 96 -4.58 -9.22 -12.94
CA LEU A 96 -3.23 -9.42 -12.43
C LEU A 96 -3.19 -9.81 -10.95
N ILE A 97 -4.11 -9.27 -10.13
CA ILE A 97 -4.27 -9.66 -8.73
C ILE A 97 -4.76 -11.10 -8.62
N GLN A 98 -5.77 -11.47 -9.41
CA GLN A 98 -6.33 -12.83 -9.41
C GLN A 98 -5.33 -13.86 -9.91
N ASP A 99 -4.59 -13.54 -10.98
CA ASP A 99 -3.49 -14.36 -11.49
C ASP A 99 -2.44 -14.61 -10.41
N ARG A 100 -2.02 -13.55 -9.70
CA ARG A 100 -1.06 -13.66 -8.59
C ARG A 100 -1.58 -14.56 -7.47
N GLU A 101 -2.86 -14.46 -7.10
CA GLU A 101 -3.47 -15.32 -6.08
C GLU A 101 -3.62 -16.77 -6.51
N ALA A 102 -3.85 -17.02 -7.80
CA ALA A 102 -3.88 -18.37 -8.33
C ALA A 102 -2.47 -19.00 -8.26
N LEU A 103 -1.46 -18.24 -8.69
CA LEU A 103 -0.06 -18.66 -8.65
C LEU A 103 0.42 -18.92 -7.21
N SER A 104 0.05 -18.09 -6.24
CA SER A 104 0.48 -18.26 -4.84
C SER A 104 -0.01 -19.54 -4.17
N LYS A 105 -1.01 -20.22 -4.75
CA LYS A 105 -1.54 -21.51 -4.27
C LYS A 105 -0.84 -22.71 -4.90
N LEU A 106 -0.07 -22.51 -5.97
CA LEU A 106 0.66 -23.59 -6.63
C LEU A 106 1.96 -23.92 -5.88
N PRO A 107 2.42 -25.18 -5.91
CA PRO A 107 3.74 -25.52 -5.38
C PRO A 107 4.84 -24.79 -6.17
N ARG A 108 5.77 -24.13 -5.47
CA ARG A 108 6.83 -23.29 -6.08
C ARG A 108 7.73 -24.02 -7.08
N HIS A 109 7.87 -25.34 -6.94
CA HIS A 109 8.68 -26.17 -7.83
C HIS A 109 7.88 -26.79 -8.97
N SER A 110 6.57 -26.52 -9.06
CA SER A 110 5.74 -27.05 -10.14
C SER A 110 6.07 -26.33 -11.45
N PRO A 111 6.09 -27.03 -12.60
CA PRO A 111 6.28 -26.40 -13.90
C PRO A 111 5.26 -25.29 -14.17
N GLU A 112 4.04 -25.45 -13.69
CA GLU A 112 2.95 -24.48 -13.84
C GLU A 112 3.26 -23.19 -13.07
N PHE A 113 3.77 -23.29 -11.84
CA PHE A 113 4.20 -22.11 -11.08
C PHE A 113 5.33 -21.38 -11.79
N ILE A 114 6.38 -22.10 -12.22
CA ILE A 114 7.56 -21.49 -12.85
C ILE A 114 7.17 -20.77 -14.14
N ALA A 115 6.38 -21.42 -15.00
CA ALA A 115 5.93 -20.82 -16.26
C ALA A 115 4.98 -19.64 -16.02
N GLY A 116 4.07 -19.77 -15.05
CA GLY A 116 3.10 -18.76 -14.68
C GLY A 116 3.75 -17.51 -14.07
N ASP A 117 4.70 -17.68 -13.15
CA ASP A 117 5.46 -16.60 -12.53
C ASP A 117 6.25 -15.79 -13.58
N ALA A 118 6.92 -16.48 -14.51
CA ALA A 118 7.62 -15.83 -15.61
C ALA A 118 6.67 -15.09 -16.56
N ALA A 119 5.49 -15.65 -16.85
CA ALA A 119 4.48 -15.00 -17.69
C ALA A 119 3.87 -13.76 -17.02
N TRP A 120 3.58 -13.87 -15.72
CA TRP A 120 3.05 -12.77 -14.91
C TRP A 120 4.05 -11.61 -14.85
N ASN A 121 5.33 -11.91 -14.58
CA ASN A 121 6.40 -10.91 -14.60
C ASN A 121 6.53 -10.20 -15.96
N ARG A 122 6.46 -10.94 -17.07
CA ARG A 122 6.44 -10.33 -18.42
C ARG A 122 5.24 -9.41 -18.63
N LYS A 123 4.05 -9.79 -18.16
CA LYS A 123 2.84 -8.95 -18.25
C LYS A 123 3.05 -7.64 -17.49
N ILE A 124 3.58 -7.68 -16.27
CA ILE A 124 3.91 -6.47 -15.49
C ILE A 124 4.95 -5.59 -16.20
N MET A 125 6.03 -6.18 -16.70
CA MET A 125 7.09 -5.44 -17.39
C MET A 125 6.62 -4.79 -18.70
N SER A 126 5.56 -5.32 -19.31
CA SER A 126 4.92 -4.75 -20.52
C SER A 126 4.00 -3.56 -20.24
N LEU A 127 3.60 -3.34 -18.98
CA LEU A 127 2.75 -2.21 -18.61
C LEU A 127 3.49 -0.88 -18.78
N LYS A 128 2.75 0.17 -19.15
CA LYS A 128 3.27 1.54 -19.18
C LYS A 128 3.74 1.96 -17.78
N LYS A 129 4.77 2.80 -17.70
CA LYS A 129 5.39 3.27 -16.43
C LYS A 129 4.36 3.67 -15.36
N ASN A 130 3.39 4.54 -15.69
CA ASN A 130 2.42 5.04 -14.72
C ASN A 130 1.39 3.97 -14.33
N THR A 131 0.87 3.22 -15.30
CA THR A 131 -0.03 2.07 -15.08
C THR A 131 0.62 1.02 -14.18
N ARG A 132 1.92 0.75 -14.36
CA ARG A 132 2.67 -0.17 -13.51
C ARG A 132 2.82 0.34 -12.08
N LYS A 133 3.20 1.62 -11.89
CA LYS A 133 3.30 2.23 -10.55
C LYS A 133 1.98 2.17 -9.80
N GLU A 134 0.89 2.48 -10.48
CA GLU A 134 -0.45 2.41 -9.91
C GLU A 134 -0.87 0.98 -9.59
N PHE A 135 -0.63 0.04 -10.50
CA PHE A 135 -0.85 -1.38 -10.24
C PHE A 135 -0.12 -1.85 -8.98
N ILE A 136 1.17 -1.50 -8.82
CA ILE A 136 1.95 -1.86 -7.62
C ILE A 136 1.26 -1.33 -6.36
N MET A 137 0.81 -0.08 -6.37
CA MET A 137 0.07 0.50 -5.24
C MET A 137 -1.22 -0.27 -4.93
N VAL A 138 -2.02 -0.61 -5.95
CA VAL A 138 -3.27 -1.36 -5.77
C VAL A 138 -2.99 -2.76 -5.24
N ARG A 139 -2.02 -3.46 -5.84
CA ARG A 139 -1.58 -4.79 -5.43
C ARG A 139 -1.08 -4.80 -4.00
N ASP A 140 -0.29 -3.83 -3.58
CA ASP A 140 0.26 -3.75 -2.23
C ASP A 140 -0.82 -3.47 -1.19
N ASN A 141 -1.72 -2.53 -1.47
CA ASN A 141 -2.86 -2.26 -0.59
C ASN A 141 -3.75 -3.50 -0.45
N TYR A 142 -3.99 -4.20 -1.55
CA TYR A 142 -4.72 -5.47 -1.56
C TYR A 142 -4.00 -6.53 -0.73
N HIS A 143 -2.68 -6.68 -0.93
CA HIS A 143 -1.85 -7.64 -0.21
C HIS A 143 -1.89 -7.40 1.29
N LEU A 144 -1.68 -6.16 1.74
CA LEU A 144 -1.72 -5.78 3.16
C LEU A 144 -3.09 -6.02 3.79
N PHE A 145 -4.16 -5.72 3.06
CA PHE A 145 -5.54 -5.94 3.52
C PHE A 145 -5.88 -7.42 3.68
N ARG A 146 -5.29 -8.30 2.85
CA ARG A 146 -5.57 -9.74 2.84
C ARG A 146 -4.70 -10.58 3.77
N GLN A 147 -3.71 -9.99 4.44
CA GLN A 147 -2.98 -10.69 5.50
C GLN A 147 -3.95 -11.11 6.61
N ASP A 148 -3.60 -12.17 7.35
CA ASP A 148 -4.36 -12.62 8.51
C ASP A 148 -3.45 -12.64 9.76
N PRO A 149 -3.61 -11.70 10.70
CA PRO A 149 -4.53 -10.55 10.64
C PRO A 149 -4.11 -9.51 9.59
N PRO A 150 -5.03 -8.62 9.12
CA PRO A 150 -4.69 -7.55 8.16
C PRO A 150 -3.57 -6.66 8.69
N SER A 151 -2.60 -6.27 7.87
CA SER A 151 -1.39 -5.58 8.35
C SER A 151 -1.68 -4.20 8.96
N LEU A 152 -2.66 -3.48 8.41
CA LEU A 152 -3.00 -2.14 8.88
C LEU A 152 -3.88 -2.18 10.13
N LEU A 153 -3.49 -1.43 11.16
CA LEU A 153 -4.26 -1.27 12.40
C LEU A 153 -5.69 -0.75 12.14
N TRP A 154 -5.86 0.05 11.08
CA TRP A 154 -7.18 0.51 10.66
C TRP A 154 -8.13 -0.66 10.41
N ASP A 155 -7.70 -1.70 9.71
CA ASP A 155 -8.52 -2.88 9.41
C ASP A 155 -8.74 -3.78 10.63
N GLN A 156 -7.90 -3.63 11.65
CA GLN A 156 -8.01 -4.27 12.95
C GLN A 156 -8.71 -3.40 14.01
N ARG A 157 -9.32 -2.26 13.65
CA ARG A 157 -9.96 -1.37 14.64
C ARG A 157 -11.12 -2.04 15.39
N PRO A 158 -11.18 -1.99 16.74
CA PRO A 158 -12.25 -2.65 17.49
C PRO A 158 -13.61 -1.97 17.35
N TYR A 159 -13.62 -0.68 16.97
CA TYR A 159 -14.82 0.13 16.77
C TYR A 159 -14.64 1.13 15.63
N GLU A 160 -15.76 1.59 15.05
CA GLU A 160 -15.78 2.69 14.10
C GLU A 160 -15.45 4.01 14.81
N PRO A 161 -14.61 4.88 14.21
CA PRO A 161 -14.35 6.21 14.77
C PRO A 161 -15.63 7.03 14.88
N LEU A 162 -15.62 7.99 15.80
CA LEU A 162 -16.73 8.92 15.99
C LEU A 162 -16.65 10.05 14.97
N ALA A 163 -17.82 10.47 14.45
CA ALA A 163 -17.90 11.66 13.62
C ALA A 163 -17.64 12.92 14.46
N VAL A 164 -16.61 13.66 14.06
CA VAL A 164 -16.29 14.99 14.59
C VAL A 164 -17.07 16.04 13.81
N ARG A 165 -17.58 17.05 14.51
CA ARG A 165 -18.26 18.22 13.93
C ARG A 165 -17.29 19.41 13.86
N PRO A 166 -17.51 20.35 12.93
CA PRO A 166 -16.64 21.52 12.78
C PRO A 166 -16.54 22.40 14.05
N ASP A 167 -17.53 22.33 14.93
CA ASP A 167 -17.63 23.09 16.18
C ASP A 167 -17.11 22.33 17.42
N ASP A 168 -16.65 21.08 17.27
CA ASP A 168 -16.14 20.29 18.41
C ASP A 168 -14.75 20.76 18.90
N PHE A 169 -13.94 21.38 18.04
CA PHE A 169 -12.53 21.73 18.32
C PHE A 169 -12.18 23.16 17.88
N PHE A 170 -11.28 23.80 18.64
CA PHE A 170 -10.71 25.12 18.32
C PHE A 170 -9.17 25.06 18.36
N PRO A 171 -8.45 25.49 17.30
CA PRO A 171 -8.97 25.95 16.01
C PRO A 171 -9.67 24.82 15.25
N ASN A 172 -10.61 25.19 14.37
CA ASN A 172 -11.36 24.22 13.56
C ASN A 172 -10.47 23.64 12.45
N VAL A 173 -9.64 22.68 12.83
CA VAL A 173 -8.76 21.92 11.94
C VAL A 173 -9.10 20.43 12.05
N PRO A 174 -8.94 19.64 10.98
CA PRO A 174 -9.14 18.20 11.06
C PRO A 174 -8.20 17.59 12.11
N CYS A 175 -8.77 16.89 13.09
CA CYS A 175 -8.03 16.22 14.16
C CYS A 175 -8.39 14.74 14.23
N ALA A 176 -7.46 13.93 14.73
CA ALA A 176 -7.68 12.53 15.07
C ALA A 176 -7.04 12.22 16.42
N LEU A 177 -7.75 11.48 17.27
CA LEU A 177 -7.18 10.92 18.50
C LEU A 177 -6.52 9.59 18.15
N LEU A 178 -5.23 9.48 18.46
CA LEU A 178 -4.45 8.25 18.29
C LEU A 178 -4.04 7.74 19.67
N ASP A 179 -4.43 6.50 19.98
CA ASP A 179 -3.99 5.79 21.18
C ASP A 179 -2.88 4.81 20.79
N PHE A 180 -1.68 5.05 21.30
CA PHE A 180 -0.51 4.20 21.06
C PHE A 180 -0.11 3.50 22.35
N GLN A 181 -0.20 2.18 22.34
CA GLN A 181 0.31 1.33 23.41
C GLN A 181 1.67 0.76 23.00
N PRO A 182 2.76 1.06 23.72
CA PRO A 182 4.06 0.46 23.45
C PRO A 182 3.99 -1.07 23.56
N LYS A 183 4.65 -1.75 22.61
CA LYS A 183 4.83 -3.21 22.66
C LYS A 183 6.29 -3.56 22.90
N ALA A 184 6.54 -4.82 23.24
CA ALA A 184 7.89 -5.35 23.34
C ALA A 184 8.64 -5.15 22.00
N MET A 185 9.79 -4.48 22.09
CA MET A 185 10.64 -4.19 20.93
C MET A 185 11.50 -5.40 20.57
N HIS A 186 11.75 -5.60 19.28
CA HIS A 186 12.68 -6.64 18.82
C HIS A 186 14.06 -6.48 19.49
N PRO A 187 14.73 -7.56 19.94
CA PRO A 187 16.01 -7.45 20.65
C PRO A 187 17.09 -6.68 19.92
N LEU A 188 17.20 -6.83 18.59
CA LEU A 188 18.17 -6.08 17.77
C LEU A 188 17.92 -4.57 17.78
N LEU A 189 16.65 -4.15 17.78
CA LEU A 189 16.30 -2.72 17.76
C LEU A 189 16.67 -2.02 19.07
N ARG A 190 16.87 -2.77 20.16
CA ARG A 190 17.35 -2.23 21.45
C ARG A 190 18.87 -2.00 21.47
N GLN A 191 19.60 -2.48 20.47
CA GLN A 191 21.06 -2.39 20.42
C GLN A 191 21.45 -1.06 19.77
N THR A 192 21.30 0.01 20.54
CA THR A 192 21.62 1.39 20.14
C THR A 192 22.86 1.90 20.86
N GLY A 193 23.71 2.67 20.17
CA GLY A 193 24.90 3.27 20.75
C GLY A 193 26.16 2.38 20.70
N ALA A 194 27.32 3.03 20.88
CA ALA A 194 28.64 2.46 20.57
C ALA A 194 29.05 1.23 21.39
N ALA A 195 28.44 0.99 22.55
CA ALA A 195 28.71 -0.17 23.39
C ALA A 195 27.94 -1.44 22.96
N THR A 196 27.16 -1.37 21.88
CA THR A 196 26.33 -2.47 21.37
C THR A 196 26.73 -2.84 19.94
N SER A 197 26.06 -3.81 19.32
CA SER A 197 26.23 -4.10 17.88
C SER A 197 25.82 -2.93 16.97
N ARG A 198 25.10 -1.94 17.51
CA ARG A 198 24.48 -0.83 16.79
C ARG A 198 23.40 -1.26 15.79
N ALA A 199 22.84 -2.45 15.91
CA ALA A 199 21.77 -2.93 15.02
C ALA A 199 20.54 -2.01 15.02
N GLY A 200 20.18 -1.42 16.17
CA GLY A 200 19.10 -0.44 16.25
C GLY A 200 19.42 0.85 15.50
N ASP A 201 20.64 1.38 15.67
CA ASP A 201 21.10 2.57 14.95
C ASP A 201 21.15 2.31 13.42
N MET A 202 21.68 1.15 13.01
CA MET A 202 21.74 0.74 11.61
C MET A 202 20.33 0.60 11.03
N SER A 203 19.38 0.03 11.77
CA SER A 203 17.99 -0.08 11.33
C SER A 203 17.35 1.28 11.03
N ASP A 204 17.60 2.32 11.82
CA ASP A 204 17.07 3.67 11.54
C ASP A 204 17.58 4.19 10.19
N VAL A 205 18.88 4.03 9.96
CA VAL A 205 19.55 4.44 8.72
C VAL A 205 19.04 3.63 7.52
N MET A 206 18.89 2.31 7.66
CA MET A 206 18.33 1.44 6.63
C MET A 206 16.88 1.82 6.28
N LEU A 207 16.04 2.15 7.27
CA LEU A 207 14.64 2.52 7.03
C LEU A 207 14.49 3.78 6.18
N ARG A 208 15.41 4.73 6.27
CA ARG A 208 15.38 5.95 5.43
C ARG A 208 15.53 5.60 3.95
N PHE A 209 16.54 4.80 3.60
CA PHE A 209 16.69 4.27 2.24
C PHE A 209 15.50 3.42 1.82
N TRP A 210 15.04 2.55 2.72
CA TRP A 210 13.93 1.64 2.46
C TRP A 210 12.66 2.38 2.04
N PHE A 211 12.33 3.47 2.75
CA PHE A 211 11.13 4.26 2.45
C PHE A 211 11.31 5.24 1.29
N ALA A 212 12.55 5.67 0.98
CA ALA A 212 12.84 6.39 -0.27
C ALA A 212 12.50 5.53 -1.51
N HIS A 213 12.70 4.21 -1.40
CA HIS A 213 12.44 3.26 -2.48
C HIS A 213 11.20 2.37 -2.24
N SER A 214 10.14 2.97 -1.72
CA SER A 214 8.93 2.28 -1.25
C SER A 214 8.25 1.33 -2.25
N LEU A 215 8.42 1.55 -3.56
CA LEU A 215 7.83 0.74 -4.63
C LEU A 215 8.76 -0.34 -5.20
N LEU A 216 10.02 -0.44 -4.75
CA LEU A 216 10.91 -1.50 -5.20
C LEU A 216 10.51 -2.86 -4.58
N PRO A 217 10.61 -3.96 -5.34
CA PRO A 217 10.66 -5.31 -4.80
C PRO A 217 11.65 -5.41 -3.63
N ALA A 218 11.30 -6.15 -2.58
CA ALA A 218 12.10 -6.23 -1.35
C ALA A 218 13.57 -6.59 -1.60
N SER A 219 13.90 -7.52 -2.50
CA SER A 219 15.31 -7.84 -2.81
C SER A 219 16.06 -6.65 -3.40
N LYS A 220 15.41 -5.87 -4.29
CA LYS A 220 16.00 -4.66 -4.88
C LYS A 220 16.11 -3.53 -3.86
N ALA A 221 15.16 -3.43 -2.93
CA ALA A 221 15.23 -2.47 -1.82
C ALA A 221 16.39 -2.80 -0.86
N MET A 222 16.65 -4.08 -0.61
CA MET A 222 17.84 -4.53 0.12
C MET A 222 19.12 -4.11 -0.60
N ASP A 223 19.24 -4.32 -1.92
CA ASP A 223 20.40 -3.83 -2.68
C ASP A 223 20.55 -2.30 -2.68
N GLY A 224 19.44 -1.58 -2.56
CA GLY A 224 19.44 -0.12 -2.39
C GLY A 224 20.12 0.33 -1.09
N VAL A 225 19.93 -0.42 0.00
CA VAL A 225 20.60 -0.17 1.29
C VAL A 225 22.11 -0.35 1.14
N TRP A 226 22.54 -1.48 0.55
CA TRP A 226 23.93 -1.73 0.24
C TRP A 226 24.08 -2.77 -0.88
N PRO A 227 24.97 -2.57 -1.87
CA PRO A 227 25.12 -3.50 -2.99
C PRO A 227 25.47 -4.91 -2.53
N GLY A 228 24.73 -5.92 -3.04
CA GLY A 228 24.91 -7.32 -2.70
C GLY A 228 24.15 -7.76 -1.45
N PHE A 229 23.43 -6.85 -0.78
CA PHE A 229 22.57 -7.22 0.34
C PHE A 229 21.32 -7.99 -0.15
N GLY A 230 20.82 -7.69 -1.36
CA GLY A 230 19.69 -8.38 -1.98
C GLY A 230 19.90 -9.87 -2.19
N ASP A 231 21.15 -10.33 -2.30
CA ASP A 231 21.50 -11.75 -2.36
C ASP A 231 21.09 -12.52 -1.08
N LEU A 232 20.88 -11.81 0.02
CA LEU A 232 20.40 -12.38 1.28
C LEU A 232 18.87 -12.49 1.37
N TYR A 233 18.12 -12.13 0.32
CA TYR A 233 16.66 -12.22 0.30
C TYR A 233 16.16 -13.62 0.70
N ASP A 234 16.84 -14.68 0.28
CA ASP A 234 16.49 -16.06 0.62
C ASP A 234 16.74 -16.44 2.09
N ARG A 235 17.50 -15.63 2.85
CA ARG A 235 17.64 -15.77 4.30
C ARG A 235 16.47 -15.19 5.08
N CYS A 236 15.53 -14.52 4.41
CA CYS A 236 14.33 -13.94 5.01
C CYS A 236 13.08 -14.71 4.56
N PRO A 237 12.83 -15.93 5.08
CA PRO A 237 11.76 -16.80 4.60
C PRO A 237 10.37 -16.18 4.70
N SER A 238 10.12 -15.28 5.66
CA SER A 238 8.85 -14.57 5.78
C SER A 238 8.53 -13.66 4.59
N LEU A 239 9.53 -13.19 3.84
CA LEU A 239 9.32 -12.40 2.62
C LEU A 239 8.72 -13.24 1.49
N ARG A 240 8.87 -14.57 1.56
CA ARG A 240 8.42 -15.52 0.52
C ARG A 240 7.20 -16.34 0.92
N ASP A 241 6.85 -16.35 2.20
CA ASP A 241 5.77 -17.16 2.74
C ASP A 241 4.44 -16.37 2.79
N PRO A 242 3.43 -16.73 1.96
CA PRO A 242 2.11 -16.10 2.01
C PRO A 242 1.46 -16.08 3.38
N ALA A 243 1.66 -17.13 4.19
CA ALA A 243 1.05 -17.24 5.53
C ALA A 243 1.65 -16.22 6.51
N ARG A 244 2.84 -15.69 6.22
CA ARG A 244 3.55 -14.67 7.01
C ARG A 244 3.53 -13.29 6.35
N GLY A 245 2.67 -13.10 5.35
CA GLY A 245 2.54 -11.85 4.59
C GLY A 245 3.58 -11.68 3.48
N GLY A 246 4.26 -12.74 3.07
CA GLY A 246 5.22 -12.78 1.97
C GLY A 246 4.60 -13.05 0.60
N SER A 247 5.45 -13.19 -0.42
CA SER A 247 5.05 -13.54 -1.78
C SER A 247 5.97 -14.62 -2.36
N PRO A 248 5.46 -15.72 -2.90
CA PRO A 248 6.30 -16.80 -3.41
C PRO A 248 6.87 -16.49 -4.81
N LEU A 249 6.25 -15.53 -5.52
CA LEU A 249 6.63 -15.09 -6.86
C LEU A 249 7.99 -14.36 -6.87
N SER A 250 8.69 -14.42 -8.00
CA SER A 250 9.98 -13.76 -8.22
C SER A 250 9.83 -12.31 -8.69
N ASP A 251 10.94 -11.56 -8.62
CA ASP A 251 11.11 -10.24 -9.23
C ASP A 251 9.99 -9.23 -8.90
N GLU A 252 9.18 -8.86 -9.89
CA GLU A 252 8.09 -7.91 -9.73
C GLU A 252 6.93 -8.49 -8.93
N GLY A 253 6.91 -9.81 -8.72
CA GLY A 253 5.93 -10.51 -7.91
C GLY A 253 6.28 -10.54 -6.42
N GLN A 254 7.49 -10.14 -6.03
CA GLN A 254 7.85 -9.96 -4.61
C GLN A 254 7.00 -8.86 -3.97
N ILE A 255 6.91 -8.90 -2.63
CA ILE A 255 6.36 -7.76 -1.88
C ILE A 255 7.29 -6.55 -2.01
N CYS A 256 6.70 -5.36 -2.12
CA CYS A 256 7.50 -4.13 -2.16
C CYS A 256 7.96 -3.70 -0.77
N ALA A 257 8.96 -2.83 -0.73
CA ALA A 257 9.51 -2.24 0.48
C ALA A 257 8.43 -1.69 1.42
N ARG A 258 7.42 -0.98 0.91
CA ARG A 258 6.30 -0.46 1.73
C ARG A 258 5.36 -1.51 2.31
N ALA A 259 5.38 -2.72 1.77
CA ALA A 259 4.39 -3.76 2.06
C ALA A 259 4.92 -4.83 3.04
N ILE A 260 6.15 -4.68 3.53
CA ILE A 260 6.68 -5.57 4.55
C ILE A 260 6.04 -5.31 5.92
N ASN A 261 5.86 -6.35 6.72
CA ASN A 261 5.41 -6.25 8.10
C ASN A 261 6.59 -6.23 9.09
N GLN A 262 6.28 -6.08 10.38
CA GLN A 262 7.30 -6.00 11.43
C GLN A 262 8.18 -7.26 11.50
N GLN A 263 7.61 -8.44 11.33
CA GLN A 263 8.35 -9.71 11.41
C GLN A 263 9.36 -9.80 10.27
N GLN A 264 8.93 -9.46 9.06
CA GLN A 264 9.77 -9.39 7.86
C GLN A 264 10.90 -8.39 8.02
N TRP A 265 10.65 -7.21 8.58
CA TRP A 265 11.72 -6.25 8.88
C TRP A 265 12.72 -6.79 9.89
N GLY A 266 12.26 -7.55 10.90
CA GLY A 266 13.12 -8.24 11.85
C GLY A 266 14.10 -9.20 11.16
N GLU A 267 13.60 -10.05 10.26
CA GLU A 267 14.43 -10.98 9.48
C GLU A 267 15.41 -10.25 8.55
N VAL A 268 14.98 -9.16 7.91
CA VAL A 268 15.87 -8.32 7.08
C VAL A 268 17.01 -7.74 7.92
N LEU A 269 16.71 -7.24 9.12
CA LEU A 269 17.72 -6.71 10.02
C LEU A 269 18.66 -7.81 10.54
N GLU A 270 18.14 -9.00 10.87
CA GLU A 270 18.95 -10.16 11.25
C GLU A 270 19.91 -10.55 10.12
N ALA A 271 19.40 -10.70 8.89
CA ALA A 271 20.22 -10.99 7.72
C ALA A 271 21.31 -9.93 7.49
N PHE A 272 21.00 -8.65 7.70
CA PHE A 272 21.95 -7.56 7.59
C PHE A 272 23.06 -7.64 8.65
N VAL A 273 22.71 -7.88 9.90
CA VAL A 273 23.66 -7.96 11.03
C VAL A 273 24.53 -9.22 10.91
N GLU A 274 24.01 -10.32 10.38
CA GLU A 274 24.78 -11.55 10.18
C GLU A 274 25.67 -11.51 8.92
N TRP A 275 25.44 -10.54 8.03
CA TRP A 275 26.16 -10.45 6.77
C TRP A 275 27.64 -10.12 7.00
N PRO A 276 28.59 -10.94 6.49
CA PRO A 276 30.02 -10.69 6.67
C PRO A 276 30.52 -9.42 5.97
N PHE A 277 29.85 -9.01 4.90
CA PHE A 277 30.21 -7.83 4.11
C PHE A 277 29.42 -6.59 4.50
N ARG A 278 28.69 -6.64 5.63
CA ARG A 278 27.91 -5.48 6.07
C ARG A 278 28.81 -4.27 6.28
N PRO A 279 28.40 -3.08 5.81
CA PRO A 279 29.13 -1.85 6.09
C PRO A 279 29.11 -1.53 7.59
N SER A 280 30.12 -0.77 8.02
CA SER A 280 30.07 -0.12 9.33
C SER A 280 28.96 0.94 9.38
N TYR A 281 28.51 1.29 10.58
CA TYR A 281 27.51 2.34 10.77
C TYR A 281 27.95 3.67 10.11
N ALA A 282 29.23 4.04 10.22
CA ALA A 282 29.74 5.26 9.63
C ALA A 282 29.65 5.26 8.09
N GLN A 283 29.90 4.12 7.45
CA GLN A 283 29.76 3.97 6.00
C GLN A 283 28.29 4.08 5.54
N LEU A 284 27.35 3.50 6.30
CA LEU A 284 25.91 3.65 6.00
C LEU A 284 25.45 5.10 6.10
N VAL A 285 25.88 5.81 7.16
CA VAL A 285 25.53 7.23 7.33
C VAL A 285 26.13 8.08 6.21
N GLY A 286 27.38 7.83 5.82
CA GLY A 286 28.03 8.54 4.72
C GLY A 286 27.24 8.44 3.41
N ARG A 287 26.81 7.21 3.05
CA ARG A 287 26.00 6.98 1.85
C ARG A 287 24.69 7.78 1.82
N LEU A 288 24.04 7.95 2.97
CA LEU A 288 22.76 8.66 3.07
C LEU A 288 22.88 10.15 2.77
N VAL A 289 24.06 10.71 3.00
CA VAL A 289 24.37 12.11 2.65
C VAL A 289 24.55 12.23 1.13
N ASP A 290 25.25 11.27 0.51
CA ASP A 290 25.52 11.29 -0.94
C ASP A 290 24.24 11.10 -1.79
N ASP A 291 23.30 10.24 -1.36
CA ASP A 291 22.06 10.00 -2.11
C ASP A 291 21.09 11.19 -2.06
N HIS A 292 21.18 12.07 -1.04
CA HIS A 292 20.32 13.26 -0.93
C HIS A 292 20.62 14.31 -2.01
N ASP A 293 21.84 14.34 -2.56
CA ASP A 293 22.25 15.31 -3.56
C ASP A 293 21.81 14.94 -5.00
N HIS A 294 21.27 13.72 -5.22
CA HIS A 294 20.96 13.20 -6.55
C HIS A 294 19.45 13.13 -6.91
N ASP A 295 18.55 13.06 -5.93
CA ASP A 295 17.11 12.80 -6.17
C ASP A 295 16.26 14.05 -6.55
N ASP A 296 16.79 15.26 -6.36
CA ASP A 296 16.05 16.52 -6.63
C ASP A 296 15.70 16.76 -8.11
N VAL A 297 16.32 16.03 -9.04
CA VAL A 297 16.23 16.33 -10.48
C VAL A 297 15.11 15.56 -11.18
N ASP A 298 14.71 14.40 -10.67
CA ASP A 298 13.75 13.49 -11.35
C ASP A 298 12.34 13.53 -10.76
N GLU A 299 12.16 13.85 -9.47
CA GLU A 299 10.82 14.03 -8.87
C GLU A 299 10.12 15.32 -9.33
N ALA A 300 10.88 16.39 -9.56
CA ALA A 300 10.35 17.70 -9.96
C ALA A 300 9.56 17.68 -11.28
N LYS A 301 9.84 16.72 -12.17
CA LYS A 301 9.11 16.58 -13.45
C LYS A 301 7.82 15.79 -13.33
N SER A 302 7.65 14.97 -12.29
CA SER A 302 6.46 14.13 -12.11
C SER A 302 5.36 14.80 -11.30
N SER A 303 5.69 15.77 -10.44
CA SER A 303 4.76 16.53 -9.61
C SER A 303 4.14 17.74 -10.34
N ALA A 304 4.84 18.30 -11.33
CA ALA A 304 4.41 19.50 -12.05
C ALA A 304 3.19 19.33 -12.99
N GLN A 305 2.69 18.10 -13.20
CA GLN A 305 1.48 17.86 -14.01
C GLN A 305 0.18 17.68 -13.20
N GLY A 306 0.25 17.73 -11.86
CA GLY A 306 -0.89 17.47 -10.98
C GLY A 306 -1.52 18.68 -10.28
N SER A 307 -0.91 19.87 -10.33
CA SER A 307 -1.33 21.02 -9.52
C SER A 307 -1.32 22.34 -10.30
N VAL A 308 -2.15 22.45 -11.33
CA VAL A 308 -2.59 23.77 -11.82
C VAL A 308 -4.08 23.68 -12.18
N ALA A 309 -4.93 24.03 -11.21
CA ALA A 309 -6.20 24.77 -11.38
C ALA A 309 -7.14 24.51 -10.19
N ALA A 310 -7.09 25.40 -9.19
CA ALA A 310 -8.25 25.80 -8.40
C ALA A 310 -7.89 27.10 -7.63
N ARG A 311 -8.28 28.23 -8.22
CA ARG A 311 -8.65 29.46 -7.50
C ARG A 311 -10.07 29.79 -7.94
#